data_AF-A0A5B9R6T3-F1
#
_entry.id   AF-A0A5B9R6T3-F1
#
_cell.length_a   1.000
_cell.length_b   1.000
_cell.length_c   1.000
_cell.angle_alpha   90.00
_cell.angle_beta   90.00
_cell.angle_gamma   90.00
#
_symmetry.space_group_name_H-M   'P 1'
#
loop_
_entity.id
_entity.type
_entity.pdbx_description
1 polymer ?
#
loop_
_entity_poly.entity_id
_entity_poly.type
_entity_poly.pdbx_seq_one_letter_code
_entity_poly.pdbx_strand_id
1 'polypeptide(L)'
;MSTDQSDTAPQPITISADDLDSDGFVSIWNVASASRNGDPQATRELASRLLLFLCKKQCDFVVTSSANAEYLDNWFEREKAILYNWKPDSEFVDVVAQHAEVPGNALLAFLKNEKFDPTVNHNATRAARVKWFQETWSVG
;
A
#
# COMPACT_ATOMS: atom_id res chain seq x y z
N MET A 1 -6.29 -27.92 26.38
CA MET A 1 -6.03 -27.50 24.99
C MET A 1 -5.47 -26.10 25.07
N SER A 2 -4.14 -26.00 25.10
CA SER A 2 -3.45 -24.72 25.23
C SER A 2 -3.60 -23.97 23.91
N THR A 3 -4.24 -22.81 23.96
CA THR A 3 -4.23 -21.85 22.87
C THR A 3 -2.81 -21.34 22.71
N ASP A 4 -2.12 -21.81 21.66
CA ASP A 4 -0.89 -21.24 21.17
C ASP A 4 -1.22 -19.84 20.65
N GLN A 5 -1.12 -18.85 21.54
CA GLN A 5 -1.00 -17.46 21.12
C GLN A 5 0.41 -17.33 20.59
N SER A 6 0.56 -17.50 19.28
CA SER A 6 1.79 -17.21 18.57
C SER A 6 2.09 -15.72 18.72
N ASP A 7 2.88 -15.39 19.74
CA ASP A 7 3.59 -14.14 19.98
C ASP A 7 4.59 -13.93 18.84
N THR A 8 4.06 -13.66 17.65
CA THR A 8 4.86 -13.48 16.44
C THR A 8 5.14 -11.99 16.37
N ALA A 9 6.37 -11.60 16.72
CA ALA A 9 6.86 -10.26 16.47
C ALA A 9 6.49 -9.85 15.03
N PRO A 10 6.03 -8.59 14.81
CA PRO A 10 5.61 -8.17 13.48
C PRO A 10 6.73 -8.40 12.48
N GLN A 11 6.45 -9.20 11.46
CA GLN A 11 7.42 -9.50 10.40
C GLN A 11 7.84 -8.19 9.72
N PRO A 12 9.15 -7.96 9.53
CA PRO A 12 9.68 -6.70 9.02
C PRO A 12 9.20 -6.44 7.60
N ILE A 13 9.13 -5.16 7.24
CA ILE A 13 8.89 -4.75 5.86
C ILE A 13 10.16 -4.98 5.05
N THR A 14 10.01 -5.74 3.97
CA THR A 14 11.09 -6.15 3.07
C THR A 14 10.73 -5.77 1.64
N ILE A 15 11.75 -5.39 0.87
CA ILE A 15 11.64 -5.13 -0.56
C ILE A 15 12.60 -6.10 -1.24
N SER A 16 12.11 -6.92 -2.16
CA SER A 16 12.96 -7.78 -2.98
C SER A 16 13.71 -6.92 -4.01
N ALA A 17 14.98 -7.23 -4.25
CA ALA A 17 15.73 -6.57 -5.31
C ALA A 17 15.14 -6.86 -6.70
N ASP A 18 14.52 -8.03 -6.87
CA ASP A 18 13.89 -8.44 -8.12
C ASP A 18 12.55 -7.74 -8.39
N ASP A 19 11.96 -7.12 -7.35
CA ASP A 19 10.69 -6.37 -7.46
C ASP A 19 10.90 -4.88 -7.74
N LEU A 20 12.16 -4.42 -7.72
CA LEU A 20 12.52 -3.06 -8.08
C LEU A 20 12.68 -2.96 -9.60
N ASP A 21 12.10 -1.92 -10.18
CA ASP A 21 12.34 -1.60 -11.58
C ASP A 21 13.73 -0.97 -11.81
N SER A 22 14.02 -0.59 -13.06
CA SER A 22 15.30 0.04 -13.44
C SER A 22 15.61 1.34 -12.69
N ASP A 23 14.58 2.02 -12.19
CA ASP A 23 14.67 3.32 -11.54
C ASP A 23 14.53 3.21 -10.01
N GLY A 24 14.38 1.98 -9.48
CA GLY A 24 14.29 1.69 -8.06
C GLY A 24 12.89 1.91 -7.46
N PHE A 25 11.85 1.89 -8.29
CA PHE A 25 10.46 1.90 -7.85
C PHE A 25 9.94 0.49 -7.64
N VAL A 26 8.98 0.36 -6.73
CA VAL A 26 8.28 -0.89 -6.41
C VAL A 26 6.83 -0.59 -6.07
N SER A 27 5.91 -1.47 -6.44
CA SER A 27 4.51 -1.34 -6.06
C SER A 27 4.30 -1.65 -4.58
N ILE A 28 3.33 -0.99 -3.93
CA ILE A 28 2.94 -1.29 -2.55
C ILE A 28 2.54 -2.76 -2.39
N TRP A 29 1.94 -3.35 -3.43
CA TRP A 29 1.62 -4.78 -3.45
C TRP A 29 2.86 -5.66 -3.40
N ASN A 30 3.89 -5.39 -4.21
CA ASN A 30 5.11 -6.20 -4.22
C ASN A 30 5.86 -6.10 -2.89
N VAL A 31 5.93 -4.90 -2.28
CA VAL A 31 6.48 -4.74 -0.93
C VAL A 31 5.72 -5.61 0.08
N ALA A 32 4.39 -5.59 0.04
CA ALA A 32 3.57 -6.38 0.93
C ALA A 32 3.75 -7.89 0.71
N SER A 33 3.81 -8.31 -0.56
CA SER A 33 3.98 -9.71 -0.99
C SER A 33 5.33 -10.26 -0.54
N ALA A 34 6.42 -9.54 -0.82
CA ALA A 34 7.77 -9.90 -0.38
C ALA A 34 7.86 -9.99 1.15
N SER A 35 7.20 -9.07 1.86
CA SER A 35 7.15 -9.08 3.34
C SER A 35 6.31 -10.21 3.92
N ARG A 36 5.52 -10.92 3.12
CA ARG A 36 4.57 -11.97 3.55
C ARG A 36 4.77 -13.28 2.80
N ASN A 37 5.93 -13.48 2.17
CA ASN A 37 6.29 -14.69 1.43
C ASN A 37 5.24 -15.05 0.35
N GLY A 38 4.59 -14.05 -0.24
CA GLY A 38 3.59 -14.23 -1.29
C GLY A 38 2.23 -14.74 -0.82
N ASP A 39 1.95 -14.80 0.50
CA ASP A 39 0.62 -15.18 0.99
C ASP A 39 -0.43 -14.11 0.61
N PRO A 40 -1.46 -14.43 -0.22
CA PRO A 40 -2.35 -13.40 -0.77
C PRO A 40 -3.16 -12.66 0.30
N GLN A 41 -3.61 -13.36 1.34
CA GLN A 41 -4.42 -12.75 2.38
C GLN A 41 -3.56 -11.81 3.24
N ALA A 42 -2.42 -12.27 3.74
CA ALA A 42 -1.51 -11.45 4.53
C ALA A 42 -0.91 -10.29 3.70
N THR A 43 -0.73 -10.49 2.39
CA THR A 43 -0.32 -9.44 1.43
C THR A 43 -1.37 -8.34 1.38
N ARG A 44 -2.64 -8.69 1.14
CA ARG A 44 -3.74 -7.71 1.13
C ARG A 44 -3.87 -6.99 2.47
N GLU A 45 -3.74 -7.72 3.57
CA GLU A 45 -3.78 -7.15 4.92
C GLU A 45 -2.66 -6.12 5.14
N LEU A 46 -1.43 -6.42 4.72
CA LEU A 46 -0.31 -5.50 4.85
C LEU A 46 -0.43 -4.32 3.88
N ALA A 47 -0.79 -4.56 2.62
CA ALA A 47 -0.99 -3.53 1.60
C ALA A 47 -2.06 -2.51 2.03
N SER A 48 -3.18 -2.99 2.60
CA SER A 48 -4.22 -2.17 3.20
C SER A 48 -3.65 -1.22 4.26
N ARG A 49 -2.84 -1.76 5.19
CA ARG A 49 -2.24 -0.97 6.28
C ARG A 49 -1.22 0.04 5.77
N LEU A 50 -0.42 -0.33 4.76
CA LEU A 50 0.53 0.58 4.10
C LEU A 50 -0.22 1.73 3.42
N LEU A 51 -1.21 1.45 2.56
CA LEU A 51 -2.00 2.49 1.88
C LEU A 51 -2.64 3.46 2.88
N LEU A 52 -3.26 2.93 3.93
CA LEU A 52 -3.89 3.74 4.96
C LEU A 52 -2.87 4.61 5.71
N PHE A 53 -1.70 4.06 6.03
CA PHE A 53 -0.62 4.80 6.69
C PHE A 53 -0.03 5.90 5.82
N LEU A 54 0.32 5.59 4.57
CA LEU A 54 0.88 6.55 3.61
C LEU A 54 -0.11 7.69 3.37
N CYS A 55 -1.40 7.37 3.21
CA CYS A 55 -2.45 8.36 3.12
C CYS A 55 -2.56 9.21 4.39
N LYS A 56 -2.60 8.60 5.57
CA LYS A 56 -2.69 9.30 6.86
C LYS A 56 -1.51 10.25 7.07
N LYS A 57 -0.33 9.89 6.59
CA LYS A 57 0.90 10.69 6.66
C LYS A 57 1.09 11.62 5.46
N GLN A 58 0.16 11.63 4.51
CA GLN A 58 0.21 12.46 3.30
C GLN A 58 1.52 12.28 2.53
N CYS A 59 1.94 11.02 2.35
CA CYS A 59 3.14 10.66 1.59
C CYS A 59 3.04 11.20 0.15
N ASP A 60 4.03 11.96 -0.29
CA ASP A 60 4.01 12.74 -1.54
C ASP A 60 4.80 12.13 -2.70
N PHE A 61 5.53 11.04 -2.46
CA PHE A 61 6.34 10.34 -3.46
C PHE A 61 5.66 9.09 -4.04
N VAL A 62 4.34 8.94 -3.86
CA VAL A 62 3.61 7.88 -4.58
C VAL A 62 3.45 8.29 -6.03
N VAL A 63 3.86 7.40 -6.92
CA VAL A 63 3.78 7.58 -8.36
C VAL A 63 2.91 6.49 -8.97
N THR A 64 2.37 6.78 -10.15
CA THR A 64 1.70 5.78 -10.98
C THR A 64 1.94 6.13 -12.44
N SER A 65 2.15 5.12 -13.28
CA SER A 65 2.31 5.37 -14.72
C SER A 65 1.04 5.95 -15.33
N SER A 66 1.18 6.69 -16.43
CA SER A 66 0.01 7.22 -17.17
C SER A 66 -1.01 6.14 -17.56
N ALA A 67 -0.55 4.94 -17.96
CA ALA A 67 -1.43 3.81 -18.29
C ALA A 67 -2.17 3.26 -17.05
N ASN A 68 -1.48 3.21 -15.91
CA ASN A 68 -2.06 2.78 -14.64
C ASN A 68 -3.09 3.80 -14.13
N ALA A 69 -2.81 5.10 -14.28
CA ALA A 69 -3.77 6.16 -13.96
C ALA A 69 -5.07 6.01 -14.76
N GLU A 70 -4.97 5.83 -16.08
CA GLU A 70 -6.14 5.61 -16.95
C GLU A 70 -6.91 4.34 -16.53
N TYR A 71 -6.20 3.26 -16.18
CA TYR A 71 -6.83 2.04 -15.68
C TYR A 71 -7.58 2.27 -14.37
N LEU A 72 -7.00 3.00 -13.42
CA LEU A 72 -7.63 3.33 -12.14
C LEU A 72 -8.83 4.28 -12.33
N ASP A 73 -8.76 5.21 -13.27
CA ASP A 73 -9.88 6.08 -13.63
C ASP A 73 -11.06 5.28 -14.21
N ASN A 74 -10.78 4.35 -15.12
CA ASN A 74 -11.79 3.43 -15.65
C ASN A 74 -12.45 2.57 -14.55
N TRP A 75 -11.69 2.16 -13.55
CA TRP A 75 -12.23 1.50 -12.36
C TRP A 75 -13.11 2.43 -11.54
N PHE A 76 -12.67 3.66 -11.31
CA PHE A 76 -13.39 4.66 -10.54
C PHE A 76 -14.75 5.02 -11.17
N GLU A 77 -14.83 5.09 -12.50
CA GLU A 77 -16.09 5.33 -13.21
C GLU A 77 -17.13 4.24 -12.92
N ARG A 78 -16.69 2.99 -12.75
CA ARG A 78 -17.55 1.83 -12.46
C ARG A 78 -17.87 1.73 -10.98
N GLU A 79 -16.87 1.95 -10.13
CA GLU A 79 -16.95 1.71 -8.69
C GLU A 79 -16.16 2.77 -7.91
N LYS A 80 -16.88 3.78 -7.43
CA LYS A 80 -16.31 4.91 -6.69
C LYS A 80 -15.66 4.50 -5.37
N ALA A 81 -16.03 3.33 -4.83
CA ALA A 81 -15.45 2.80 -3.60
C ALA A 81 -13.96 2.52 -3.69
N ILE A 82 -13.40 2.37 -4.90
CA ILE A 82 -11.96 2.15 -5.09
C ILE A 82 -11.09 3.23 -4.44
N LEU A 83 -11.57 4.48 -4.34
CA LEU A 83 -10.81 5.59 -3.75
C LEU A 83 -10.75 5.58 -2.22
N TYR A 84 -11.54 4.75 -1.55
CA TYR A 84 -11.63 4.83 -0.09
C TYR A 84 -11.85 3.50 0.63
N ASN A 85 -12.31 2.44 -0.04
CA ASN A 85 -12.57 1.16 0.60
C ASN A 85 -11.30 0.29 0.61
N TRP A 86 -10.31 0.72 1.40
CA TRP A 86 -9.01 0.04 1.55
C TRP A 86 -8.92 -0.77 2.84
N LYS A 87 -10.01 -1.44 3.22
CA LYS A 87 -10.03 -2.37 4.34
C LYS A 87 -9.40 -3.71 3.94
N PRO A 88 -8.84 -4.50 4.89
CA PRO A 88 -8.09 -5.70 4.57
C PRO A 88 -8.83 -6.79 3.78
N ASP A 89 -10.16 -6.81 3.81
CA ASP A 89 -11.03 -7.76 3.07
C ASP A 89 -11.52 -7.20 1.73
N SER A 90 -11.07 -6.01 1.32
CA SER A 90 -11.48 -5.36 0.07
C SER A 90 -10.53 -5.68 -1.08
N GLU A 91 -11.08 -6.18 -2.19
CA GLU A 91 -10.34 -6.36 -3.44
C GLU A 91 -9.78 -5.06 -4.03
N PHE A 92 -10.35 -3.90 -3.67
CA PHE A 92 -9.83 -2.61 -4.12
C PHE A 92 -8.43 -2.33 -3.57
N VAL A 93 -8.04 -2.98 -2.47
CA VAL A 93 -6.65 -2.91 -1.99
C VAL A 93 -5.71 -3.51 -3.02
N ASP A 94 -6.05 -4.66 -3.58
CA ASP A 94 -5.24 -5.35 -4.58
C ASP A 94 -5.10 -4.47 -5.81
N VAL A 95 -6.22 -3.91 -6.30
CA VAL A 95 -6.22 -3.03 -7.46
C VAL A 95 -5.37 -1.80 -7.22
N VAL A 96 -5.58 -1.07 -6.12
CA VAL A 96 -4.86 0.19 -5.87
C VAL A 96 -3.38 -0.06 -5.56
N ALA A 97 -3.05 -1.05 -4.72
CA ALA A 97 -1.69 -1.29 -4.28
C ALA A 97 -0.76 -1.81 -5.40
N GLN A 98 -1.31 -2.50 -6.40
CA GLN A 98 -0.54 -2.93 -7.58
C GLN A 98 -0.11 -1.76 -8.47
N HIS A 99 -0.83 -0.65 -8.42
CA HIS A 99 -0.64 0.51 -9.29
C HIS A 99 -0.11 1.74 -8.53
N ALA A 100 0.12 1.59 -7.22
CA ALA A 100 0.75 2.58 -6.36
C ALA A 100 2.24 2.24 -6.23
N GLU A 101 3.09 3.01 -6.91
CA GLU A 101 4.53 2.78 -6.93
C GLU A 101 5.24 3.81 -6.05
N VAL A 102 6.35 3.41 -5.43
CA VAL A 102 7.16 4.28 -4.58
C VAL A 102 8.65 3.96 -4.77
N PRO A 103 9.56 4.93 -4.61
CA PRO A 103 10.99 4.64 -4.54
C PRO A 103 11.28 3.78 -3.30
N GLY A 104 11.81 2.57 -3.49
CA GLY A 104 11.92 1.57 -2.41
C GLY A 104 12.72 2.07 -1.20
N ASN A 105 13.84 2.74 -1.43
CA ASN A 105 14.68 3.31 -0.37
C ASN A 105 13.95 4.43 0.40
N ALA A 106 13.19 5.27 -0.31
CA ALA A 106 12.42 6.35 0.32
C ALA A 106 11.31 5.79 1.19
N LEU A 107 10.60 4.75 0.71
CA LEU A 107 9.58 4.06 1.49
C LEU A 107 10.15 3.52 2.80
N LEU A 108 11.25 2.76 2.76
CA LEU A 108 11.83 2.17 3.97
C LEU A 108 12.28 3.23 4.98
N ALA A 109 12.93 4.31 4.51
CA ALA A 109 13.31 5.43 5.36
C ALA A 109 12.09 6.12 5.99
N PHE A 110 11.04 6.34 5.20
CA PHE A 110 9.79 6.95 5.64
C PHE A 110 9.08 6.11 6.71
N LEU A 111 8.88 4.82 6.45
CA LEU A 111 8.24 3.89 7.40
C LEU A 111 8.99 3.84 8.73
N LYS A 112 10.32 3.84 8.69
CA LYS A 112 11.17 3.89 9.89
C LYS A 112 11.01 5.21 10.66
N ASN A 113 11.10 6.34 9.96
CA ASN A 113 11.04 7.67 10.57
C ASN A 113 9.67 7.96 11.19
N GLU A 114 8.61 7.58 10.49
CA GLU A 114 7.22 7.74 10.92
C GLU A 114 6.74 6.63 11.86
N LYS A 115 7.64 5.68 12.21
CA LYS A 115 7.39 4.56 13.13
C LYS A 115 6.16 3.75 12.74
N PHE A 116 6.11 3.34 11.48
CA PHE A 116 5.06 2.47 10.97
C PHE A 116 4.96 1.19 11.80
N ASP A 117 3.75 0.88 12.24
CA ASP A 117 3.43 -0.35 12.95
C ASP A 117 2.42 -1.14 12.12
N PRO A 118 2.79 -2.31 11.57
CA PRO A 118 1.90 -3.12 10.76
C PRO A 118 0.82 -3.81 11.59
N THR A 119 0.79 -3.70 12.92
CA THR A 119 -0.27 -4.25 13.78
C THR A 119 -1.40 -3.25 14.04
N VAL A 120 -1.15 -1.96 13.81
CA VAL A 120 -2.09 -0.86 14.08
C VAL A 120 -2.93 -0.53 12.85
N ASN A 121 -4.20 -0.17 13.08
CA ASN A 121 -5.07 0.36 12.03
C ASN A 121 -4.79 1.86 11.82
N HIS A 122 -4.21 2.21 10.68
CA HIS A 122 -3.85 3.59 10.31
C HIS A 122 -4.97 4.34 9.61
N ASN A 123 -6.20 4.28 10.14
CA ASN A 123 -7.36 4.87 9.49
C ASN A 123 -7.19 6.37 9.15
N ALA A 124 -7.29 6.68 7.85
CA ALA A 124 -7.53 8.03 7.34
C ALA A 124 -9.03 8.23 7.05
N THR A 125 -9.54 9.47 7.07
CA THR A 125 -10.94 9.73 6.70
C THR A 125 -11.18 9.45 5.21
N ARG A 126 -12.42 9.19 4.81
CA ARG A 126 -12.78 9.02 3.39
C ARG A 126 -12.33 10.22 2.54
N ALA A 127 -12.55 11.44 3.04
CA ALA A 127 -12.14 12.67 2.35
C ALA A 127 -10.62 12.75 2.20
N ALA A 128 -9.84 12.36 3.21
CA ALA A 128 -8.39 12.32 3.13
C ALA A 128 -7.88 11.31 2.10
N ARG A 129 -8.52 10.13 1.99
CA ARG A 129 -8.17 9.10 0.99
C ARG A 129 -8.39 9.61 -0.44
N VAL A 130 -9.57 10.20 -0.69
CA VAL A 130 -9.91 10.79 -2.00
C VAL A 130 -8.93 11.90 -2.36
N LYS A 131 -8.71 12.85 -1.44
CA LYS A 131 -7.79 13.98 -1.67
C LYS A 131 -6.38 13.50 -1.98
N TRP A 132 -5.85 12.59 -1.17
CA TRP A 132 -4.50 12.08 -1.32
C TRP A 132 -4.31 11.37 -2.67
N PHE A 133 -5.27 10.53 -3.06
CA PHE A 133 -5.23 9.86 -4.36
C PHE A 133 -5.27 10.84 -5.54
N GLN A 134 -6.17 11.83 -5.49
CA GLN A 134 -6.42 12.73 -6.63
C GLN A 134 -5.44 13.90 -6.75
N GLU A 135 -4.89 14.39 -5.64
CA GLU A 135 -4.11 15.63 -5.61
C GLU A 135 -2.63 15.42 -5.27
N THR A 136 -2.25 14.27 -4.71
CA THR A 136 -0.89 14.03 -4.20
C THR A 136 -0.10 13.03 -5.03
N TRP A 137 -0.76 12.05 -5.65
CA TRP A 137 -0.05 11.08 -6.48
C TRP A 137 0.49 11.76 -7.74
N SER A 138 1.74 11.46 -8.06
CA SER A 138 2.36 11.93 -9.30
C SER A 138 2.06 10.95 -10.42
N VAL A 139 1.51 11.47 -11.52
CA VAL A 139 1.31 10.68 -12.75
C VAL A 139 2.49 10.96 -13.68
N GLY A 140 3.22 9.91 -14.05
CA GLY A 140 4.50 9.99 -14.78
C GLY A 140 4.63 8.99 -15.91
#